data_AF-A0A644ZJ51-F1
#
_entry.id   AF-A0A644ZJ51-F1
#
_cell.length_a   1.000
_cell.length_b   1.000
_cell.length_c   1.000
_cell.angle_alpha   90.00
_cell.angle_beta   90.00
_cell.angle_gamma   90.00
#
_symmetry.space_group_name_H-M   'P 1'
#
loop_
_entity.id
_entity.type
_entity.pdbx_description
1 polymer ?
#
loop_
_entity_poly.entity_id
_entity_poly.type
_entity_poly.pdbx_seq_one_letter_code
_entity_poly.pdbx_strand_id
1 'polypeptide(L)'
;MYKGAMGSSIVKVFEVAAGSTGLSLKGAKDAGFDADAVVVHKASHTAYYPGSEKVSLMLIWDKATKKVLGAQVAGRVGVDKRIDVLATAIAGGLTIEDLAELDLAYAPPFNSPNGPVNMAAFTAINKQTGFSPSILAQEFEQFVLEQTPIAIDLRDPISYAKANLRGTNNLSQNVLRENLDRIPKEHNILLISDDGQKGHVALRMLKGAGFDKVYNLSGGYISLERHARAVGFEHLSVGLFPTERKTVNERKEDASEGLGTESACEADEHGPLILDVRTPMEFAMGAYPGAINVGLDSLAEWAQTIEDKNREILIYCASGARSSYGMRMLKQMGFTNVENGGGLHDMMARR
;
A
#
# COMPACT_ATOMS: atom_id res chain seq x y z
N MET A 1 3.45 -43.93 -3.53
CA MET A 1 3.70 -43.47 -4.91
C MET A 1 4.06 -41.99 -4.84
N TYR A 2 5.17 -41.57 -5.46
CA TYR A 2 5.67 -40.19 -5.41
C TYR A 2 4.97 -39.34 -6.48
N LYS A 3 4.37 -38.20 -6.09
CA LYS A 3 3.59 -37.32 -6.98
C LYS A 3 4.41 -36.19 -7.62
N GLY A 4 5.74 -36.19 -7.47
CA GLY A 4 6.62 -35.09 -7.87
C GLY A 4 6.96 -34.15 -6.71
N ALA A 5 8.02 -33.34 -6.89
CA ALA A 5 8.39 -32.26 -5.97
C ALA A 5 7.87 -30.93 -6.49
N MET A 6 7.08 -30.21 -5.68
CA MET A 6 6.61 -28.86 -6.01
C MET A 6 7.68 -27.77 -5.86
N GLY A 7 8.82 -28.09 -5.24
CA GLY A 7 9.91 -27.13 -5.05
C GLY A 7 9.67 -26.07 -3.96
N SER A 8 8.82 -26.36 -2.97
CA SER A 8 8.66 -25.48 -1.80
C SER A 8 9.99 -25.29 -1.08
N SER A 9 10.42 -24.04 -0.93
CA SER A 9 11.65 -23.67 -0.23
C SER A 9 11.51 -22.34 0.50
N ILE A 10 12.28 -22.16 1.56
CA ILE A 10 12.33 -20.93 2.34
C ILE A 10 13.75 -20.70 2.84
N VAL A 11 14.18 -19.44 2.86
CA VAL A 11 15.50 -19.01 3.34
C VAL A 11 15.35 -17.81 4.27
N LYS A 12 16.17 -17.76 5.31
CA LYS A 12 16.32 -16.60 6.19
C LYS A 12 17.48 -15.74 5.70
N VAL A 13 17.21 -14.45 5.48
CA VAL A 13 18.18 -13.43 5.05
C VAL A 13 18.14 -12.31 6.09
N PHE A 14 19.10 -12.34 7.03
CA PHE A 14 19.10 -11.49 8.23
C PHE A 14 17.79 -11.60 9.02
N GLU A 15 17.04 -10.51 9.15
CA GLU A 15 15.74 -10.44 9.85
C GLU A 15 14.54 -10.72 8.92
N VAL A 16 14.78 -11.04 7.64
CA VAL A 16 13.74 -11.27 6.63
C VAL A 16 13.72 -12.75 6.25
N ALA A 17 12.54 -13.31 5.99
CA ALA A 17 12.37 -14.59 5.34
C ALA A 17 11.89 -14.39 3.89
N ALA A 18 12.36 -15.24 2.99
CA ALA A 18 11.89 -15.31 1.62
C ALA A 18 11.64 -16.78 1.25
N GLY A 19 10.51 -17.08 0.64
CA GLY A 19 10.17 -18.43 0.21
C GLY A 19 9.43 -18.46 -1.12
N SER A 20 9.41 -19.62 -1.73
CA SER A 20 8.68 -19.89 -2.97
C SER A 20 8.12 -21.30 -2.98
N THR A 21 7.05 -21.51 -3.73
CA THR A 21 6.48 -22.83 -4.01
C THR A 21 5.89 -22.84 -5.42
N GLY A 22 5.96 -23.99 -6.10
CA GLY A 22 5.52 -24.11 -7.49
C GLY A 22 6.41 -23.34 -8.47
N LEU A 23 5.82 -22.92 -9.60
CA LEU A 23 6.54 -22.25 -10.69
C LEU A 23 6.66 -20.74 -10.44
N SER A 24 7.80 -20.15 -10.83
CA SER A 24 7.89 -18.70 -11.03
C SER A 24 7.07 -18.28 -12.26
N LEU A 25 6.74 -16.99 -12.41
CA LEU A 25 6.00 -16.53 -13.60
C LEU A 25 6.76 -16.87 -14.89
N LYS A 26 8.07 -16.64 -14.91
CA LYS A 26 8.93 -17.03 -16.03
C LYS A 26 8.90 -18.54 -16.25
N GLY A 27 9.10 -19.34 -15.20
CA GLY A 27 9.07 -20.80 -15.30
C GLY A 27 7.73 -21.36 -15.78
N ALA A 28 6.62 -20.74 -15.40
CA ALA A 28 5.29 -21.09 -15.88
C ALA A 28 5.12 -20.78 -17.38
N LYS A 29 5.55 -19.59 -17.82
CA LYS A 29 5.52 -19.22 -19.25
C LYS A 29 6.45 -20.12 -20.09
N ASP A 30 7.66 -20.39 -19.61
CA ASP A 30 8.63 -21.28 -20.27
C ASP A 30 8.12 -22.73 -20.37
N ALA A 31 7.29 -23.16 -19.41
CA ALA A 31 6.62 -24.46 -19.42
C ALA A 31 5.35 -24.51 -20.30
N GLY A 32 4.98 -23.40 -20.95
CA GLY A 32 3.86 -23.33 -21.90
C GLY A 32 2.49 -23.02 -21.29
N PHE A 33 2.43 -22.61 -20.02
CA PHE A 33 1.17 -22.14 -19.41
C PHE A 33 0.82 -20.72 -19.88
N ASP A 34 -0.47 -20.43 -20.04
CA ASP A 34 -0.96 -19.06 -20.18
C ASP A 34 -1.02 -18.39 -18.80
N ALA A 35 0.16 -18.15 -18.23
CA ALA A 35 0.32 -17.74 -16.85
C ALA A 35 0.27 -16.22 -16.66
N ASP A 36 -0.40 -15.79 -15.58
CA ASP A 36 -0.44 -14.42 -15.12
C ASP A 36 -0.07 -14.33 -13.63
N ALA A 37 0.24 -13.13 -13.15
CA ALA A 37 0.57 -12.89 -11.75
C ALA A 37 0.10 -11.52 -11.24
N VAL A 38 -0.02 -11.44 -9.92
CA VAL A 38 -0.24 -10.21 -9.15
C VAL A 38 0.70 -10.18 -7.95
N VAL A 39 1.02 -8.98 -7.48
CA VAL A 39 1.74 -8.74 -6.23
C VAL A 39 0.87 -7.97 -5.27
N VAL A 40 0.84 -8.41 -4.01
CA VAL A 40 0.21 -7.69 -2.90
C VAL A 40 1.21 -7.45 -1.79
N HIS A 41 1.14 -6.28 -1.15
CA HIS A 41 1.86 -5.98 0.09
C HIS A 41 0.85 -5.78 1.21
N LYS A 42 0.59 -6.83 1.97
CA LYS A 42 -0.45 -6.85 3.00
C LYS A 42 0.18 -7.07 4.36
N ALA A 43 -0.33 -6.38 5.38
CA ALA A 43 0.05 -6.59 6.77
C ALA A 43 -0.07 -8.08 7.17
N SER A 44 0.92 -8.59 7.90
CA SER A 44 1.05 -9.97 8.38
C SER A 44 -0.12 -10.38 9.27
N HIS A 45 -0.68 -9.42 9.99
CA HIS A 45 -1.89 -9.53 10.78
C HIS A 45 -2.52 -8.15 10.91
N THR A 46 -3.64 -8.02 11.61
CA THR A 46 -4.35 -6.75 11.69
C THR A 46 -3.46 -5.61 12.20
N ALA A 47 -3.46 -4.49 11.48
CA ALA A 47 -2.47 -3.42 11.64
C ALA A 47 -2.52 -2.68 12.98
N TYR A 48 -3.66 -2.70 13.68
CA TYR A 48 -3.75 -2.10 15.02
C TYR A 48 -3.05 -2.94 16.10
N TYR A 49 -2.75 -4.22 15.82
CA TYR A 49 -2.12 -5.10 16.78
C TYR A 49 -0.58 -5.01 16.65
N PRO A 50 0.18 -4.91 17.76
CA PRO A 50 1.63 -4.74 17.72
C PRO A 50 2.38 -5.79 16.89
N GLY A 51 3.52 -5.38 16.33
CA GLY A 51 4.39 -6.25 15.53
C GLY A 51 3.88 -6.58 14.12
N SER A 52 2.84 -5.90 13.66
CA SER A 52 2.30 -6.08 12.31
C SER A 52 3.25 -5.53 11.25
N GLU A 53 3.62 -6.36 10.29
CA GLU A 53 4.59 -6.03 9.25
C GLU A 53 4.09 -6.38 7.85
N LYS A 54 4.57 -5.68 6.81
CA LYS A 54 4.16 -5.98 5.43
C LYS A 54 4.75 -7.31 4.95
N VAL A 55 3.87 -8.20 4.50
CA VAL A 55 4.18 -9.41 3.74
C VAL A 55 3.96 -9.13 2.26
N SER A 56 4.98 -9.42 1.46
CA SER A 56 4.94 -9.28 0.00
C SER A 56 4.69 -10.64 -0.60
N LEU A 57 3.61 -10.78 -1.35
CA LEU A 57 3.17 -12.06 -1.91
C LEU A 57 2.91 -11.86 -3.39
N MET A 58 3.64 -12.59 -4.23
CA MET A 58 3.35 -12.77 -5.65
C MET A 58 2.60 -14.09 -5.84
N LEU A 59 1.41 -14.02 -6.44
CA LEU A 59 0.59 -15.18 -6.77
C LEU A 59 0.59 -15.38 -8.28
N ILE A 60 0.83 -16.60 -8.74
CA ILE A 60 0.93 -16.97 -10.16
C ILE A 60 -0.10 -18.05 -10.45
N TRP A 61 -0.91 -17.84 -11.50
CA TRP A 61 -1.97 -18.76 -11.87
C TRP A 61 -2.05 -18.95 -13.39
N ASP A 62 -2.69 -20.03 -13.81
CA ASP A 62 -3.01 -20.29 -15.21
C ASP A 62 -4.33 -19.60 -15.58
N LYS A 63 -4.33 -18.75 -16.60
CA LYS A 63 -5.51 -17.96 -16.99
C LYS A 63 -6.65 -18.80 -17.54
N ALA A 64 -6.38 -19.98 -18.11
CA ALA A 64 -7.43 -20.84 -18.65
C ALA A 64 -8.16 -21.57 -17.52
N THR A 65 -7.41 -22.31 -16.71
CA THR A 65 -7.92 -23.21 -15.68
C THR A 65 -8.12 -22.55 -14.32
N LYS A 66 -7.59 -21.34 -14.13
CA LYS A 66 -7.60 -20.59 -12.86
C LYS A 66 -6.78 -21.23 -11.74
N LYS A 67 -6.12 -22.36 -12.02
CA LYS A 67 -5.30 -23.08 -11.04
C LYS A 67 -4.08 -22.29 -10.64
N VAL A 68 -3.72 -22.37 -9.37
CA VAL A 68 -2.48 -21.78 -8.88
C VAL A 68 -1.30 -22.63 -9.32
N LEU A 69 -0.34 -21.96 -9.96
CA LEU A 69 0.87 -22.57 -10.50
C LEU A 69 2.06 -22.36 -9.57
N GLY A 70 2.07 -21.26 -8.82
CA GLY A 70 3.14 -20.96 -7.90
C GLY A 70 2.93 -19.68 -7.11
N ALA A 71 3.80 -19.46 -6.14
CA ALA A 71 3.83 -18.26 -5.35
C ALA A 71 5.23 -17.95 -4.82
N GLN A 72 5.46 -16.68 -4.53
CA GLN A 72 6.67 -16.18 -3.88
C GLN A 72 6.27 -15.24 -2.75
N VAL A 73 6.89 -15.40 -1.59
CA VAL A 73 6.56 -14.63 -0.38
C VAL A 73 7.82 -14.12 0.28
N ALA A 74 7.84 -12.83 0.63
CA ALA A 74 8.93 -12.23 1.38
C ALA A 74 8.42 -11.25 2.45
N GLY A 75 9.05 -11.25 3.62
CA GLY A 75 8.68 -10.40 4.76
C GLY A 75 9.37 -10.84 6.04
N ARG A 76 9.13 -10.10 7.13
CA ARG A 76 9.71 -10.44 8.44
C ARG A 76 8.85 -11.38 9.26
N VAL A 77 7.53 -11.32 9.07
CA VAL A 77 6.55 -12.04 9.88
C VAL A 77 5.63 -12.89 9.03
N GLY A 78 5.53 -14.18 9.38
CA GLY A 78 4.55 -15.12 8.85
C GLY A 78 4.69 -15.43 7.36
N VAL A 79 5.92 -15.52 6.84
CA VAL A 79 6.23 -15.91 5.45
C VAL A 79 5.98 -17.40 5.24
N ASP A 80 6.55 -18.21 6.13
CA ASP A 80 6.36 -19.67 6.25
C ASP A 80 4.89 -20.07 6.17
N LYS A 81 4.03 -19.48 7.01
CA LYS A 81 2.59 -19.77 7.03
C LYS A 81 1.92 -19.57 5.67
N ARG A 82 2.32 -18.54 4.91
CA ARG A 82 1.73 -18.27 3.60
C ARG A 82 2.27 -19.23 2.54
N ILE A 83 3.55 -19.57 2.61
CA ILE A 83 4.14 -20.58 1.75
C ILE A 83 3.47 -21.93 1.95
N ASP A 84 3.23 -22.35 3.19
CA ASP A 84 2.60 -23.66 3.47
C ASP A 84 1.14 -23.72 2.98
N VAL A 85 0.37 -22.65 3.16
CA VAL A 85 -1.00 -22.56 2.61
C VAL A 85 -0.99 -22.62 1.09
N LEU A 86 -0.10 -21.87 0.43
CA LEU A 86 -0.02 -21.84 -1.03
C LEU A 86 0.51 -23.16 -1.60
N ALA A 87 1.47 -23.80 -0.94
CA ALA A 87 1.95 -25.13 -1.31
C ALA A 87 0.84 -26.17 -1.19
N THR A 88 0.04 -26.09 -0.13
CA THR A 88 -1.14 -26.96 0.06
C THR A 88 -2.17 -26.72 -1.03
N ALA A 89 -2.44 -25.46 -1.39
CA ALA A 89 -3.37 -25.11 -2.45
C ALA A 89 -2.93 -25.66 -3.81
N ILE A 90 -1.64 -25.53 -4.15
CA ILE A 90 -1.06 -26.08 -5.40
C ILE A 90 -1.15 -27.61 -5.39
N ALA A 91 -0.79 -28.26 -4.29
CA ALA A 91 -0.91 -29.72 -4.15
C ALA A 91 -2.35 -30.22 -4.30
N GLY A 92 -3.31 -29.43 -3.81
CA GLY A 92 -4.74 -29.69 -3.95
C GLY A 92 -5.32 -29.33 -5.32
N GLY A 93 -4.54 -28.69 -6.19
CA GLY A 93 -5.01 -28.22 -7.49
C GLY A 93 -6.05 -27.11 -7.40
N LEU A 94 -6.01 -26.32 -6.32
CA LEU A 94 -6.97 -25.24 -6.05
C LEU A 94 -6.81 -24.08 -7.03
N THR A 95 -7.92 -23.40 -7.27
CA THR A 95 -8.03 -22.21 -8.11
C THR A 95 -7.87 -20.93 -7.30
N ILE A 96 -7.67 -19.80 -7.99
CA ILE A 96 -7.68 -18.47 -7.35
C ILE A 96 -9.03 -18.17 -6.67
N GLU A 97 -10.13 -18.72 -7.19
CA GLU A 97 -11.46 -18.63 -6.57
C GLU A 97 -11.53 -19.44 -5.27
N ASP A 98 -10.98 -20.65 -5.23
CA ASP A 98 -10.92 -21.44 -4.00
C ASP A 98 -10.07 -20.74 -2.92
N LEU A 99 -8.94 -20.12 -3.32
CA LEU A 99 -8.08 -19.37 -2.41
C LEU A 99 -8.76 -18.13 -1.82
N ALA A 100 -9.68 -17.50 -2.55
CA ALA A 100 -10.45 -16.37 -2.06
C ALA A 100 -11.38 -16.78 -0.91
N GLU A 101 -11.93 -18.00 -0.98
CA GLU A 101 -12.89 -18.58 -0.04
C GLU A 101 -12.24 -19.36 1.13
N LEU A 102 -10.90 -19.45 1.20
CA LEU A 102 -10.25 -20.14 2.31
C LEU A 102 -10.53 -19.45 3.65
N ASP A 103 -11.20 -20.17 4.54
CA ASP A 103 -11.42 -19.80 5.94
C ASP A 103 -10.17 -20.10 6.78
N LEU A 104 -9.25 -19.13 6.79
CA LEU A 104 -7.98 -19.25 7.50
C LEU A 104 -8.10 -18.72 8.93
N ALA A 105 -7.46 -19.41 9.87
CA ALA A 105 -7.45 -19.04 11.28
C ALA A 105 -7.13 -17.55 11.50
N TYR A 106 -8.01 -16.87 12.23
CA TYR A 106 -7.93 -15.45 12.51
C TYR A 106 -8.10 -15.16 14.01
N ALA A 107 -7.11 -14.44 14.53
CA ALA A 107 -7.23 -13.54 15.66
C ALA A 107 -6.28 -12.36 15.41
N PRO A 108 -6.49 -11.19 16.05
CA PRO A 108 -5.66 -10.00 15.84
C PRO A 108 -4.13 -10.21 15.84
N PRO A 109 -3.52 -11.05 16.71
CA PRO A 109 -2.07 -11.30 16.68
C PRO A 109 -1.58 -12.17 15.52
N PHE A 110 -2.46 -12.90 14.83
CA PHE A 110 -2.03 -13.95 13.90
C PHE A 110 -2.37 -13.66 12.44
N ASN A 111 -3.49 -13.00 12.17
CA ASN A 111 -3.94 -12.76 10.79
C ASN A 111 -4.83 -11.51 10.71
N SER A 112 -5.37 -11.23 9.53
CA SER A 112 -6.48 -10.30 9.32
C SER A 112 -7.71 -11.06 8.83
N PRO A 113 -8.93 -10.49 8.91
CA PRO A 113 -10.13 -11.11 8.33
C PRO A 113 -9.92 -11.52 6.87
N ASN A 114 -9.32 -10.61 6.09
CA ASN A 114 -8.76 -10.92 4.77
C ASN A 114 -7.22 -10.82 4.85
N GLY A 115 -6.57 -11.98 5.02
CA GLY A 115 -5.12 -12.08 5.12
C GLY A 115 -4.40 -11.91 3.77
N PRO A 116 -3.07 -11.95 3.75
CA PRO A 116 -2.29 -11.83 2.51
C PRO A 116 -2.71 -12.83 1.40
N VAL A 117 -3.06 -14.07 1.76
CA VAL A 117 -3.49 -15.10 0.79
C VAL A 117 -4.83 -14.73 0.15
N ASN A 118 -5.86 -14.44 0.95
CA ASN A 118 -7.17 -14.03 0.43
C ASN A 118 -7.03 -12.74 -0.41
N MET A 119 -6.24 -11.77 0.04
CA MET A 119 -6.01 -10.52 -0.71
C MET A 119 -5.32 -10.74 -2.06
N ALA A 120 -4.35 -11.67 -2.13
CA ALA A 120 -3.72 -12.03 -3.40
C ALA A 120 -4.73 -12.69 -4.34
N ALA A 121 -5.58 -13.58 -3.83
CA ALA A 121 -6.64 -14.23 -4.59
C ALA A 121 -7.68 -13.23 -5.13
N PHE A 122 -8.20 -12.33 -4.29
CA PHE A 122 -9.11 -11.26 -4.73
C PHE A 122 -8.48 -10.38 -5.80
N THR A 123 -7.19 -10.06 -5.65
CA THR A 123 -6.47 -9.24 -6.63
C THR A 123 -6.28 -10.00 -7.96
N ALA A 124 -5.99 -11.30 -7.91
CA ALA A 124 -5.87 -12.15 -9.09
C ALA A 124 -7.22 -12.28 -9.82
N ILE A 125 -8.32 -12.54 -9.11
CA ILE A 125 -9.67 -12.61 -9.67
C ILE A 125 -10.05 -11.27 -10.32
N ASN A 126 -9.76 -10.15 -9.66
CA ASN A 126 -10.04 -8.82 -10.21
C ASN A 126 -9.24 -8.54 -11.49
N LYS A 127 -7.98 -9.02 -11.58
CA LYS A 127 -7.19 -8.93 -12.83
C LYS A 127 -7.77 -9.83 -13.91
N GLN A 128 -8.02 -11.10 -13.56
CA GLN A 128 -8.52 -12.15 -14.44
C GLN A 128 -9.86 -11.80 -15.12
N THR A 129 -10.73 -11.09 -14.41
CA THR A 129 -12.06 -10.67 -14.89
C THR A 129 -12.05 -9.29 -15.58
N GLY A 130 -10.92 -8.59 -15.58
CA GLY A 130 -10.83 -7.21 -16.07
C GLY A 130 -11.49 -6.16 -15.16
N PHE A 131 -11.94 -6.56 -13.96
CA PHE A 131 -12.52 -5.66 -12.97
C PHE A 131 -11.49 -4.62 -12.48
N SER A 132 -10.23 -5.04 -12.35
CA SER A 132 -9.09 -4.17 -12.03
C SER A 132 -7.86 -4.56 -12.84
N PRO A 133 -7.76 -4.12 -14.11
CA PRO A 133 -6.57 -4.36 -14.93
C PRO A 133 -5.32 -3.84 -14.23
N SER A 134 -4.24 -4.61 -14.27
CA SER A 134 -2.98 -4.21 -13.65
C SER A 134 -1.78 -4.77 -14.40
N ILE A 135 -0.65 -4.08 -14.25
CA ILE A 135 0.65 -4.49 -14.79
C ILE A 135 1.61 -4.77 -13.64
N LEU A 136 2.55 -5.69 -13.86
CA LEU A 136 3.61 -5.98 -12.89
C LEU A 136 4.76 -4.98 -13.03
N ALA A 137 5.55 -4.80 -11.96
CA ALA A 137 6.74 -3.94 -12.01
C ALA A 137 7.75 -4.36 -13.09
N GLN A 138 7.86 -5.67 -13.37
CA GLN A 138 8.74 -6.21 -14.43
C GLN A 138 8.22 -5.93 -15.86
N GLU A 139 6.94 -5.61 -16.01
CA GLU A 139 6.31 -5.27 -17.30
C GLU A 139 6.24 -3.74 -17.49
N PHE A 140 6.65 -2.99 -16.47
CA PHE A 140 6.40 -1.56 -16.35
C PHE A 140 7.06 -0.75 -17.46
N GLU A 141 8.35 -0.98 -17.70
CA GLU A 141 9.11 -0.21 -18.68
C GLU A 141 8.60 -0.42 -20.09
N GLN A 142 8.43 -1.68 -20.49
CA GLN A 142 7.84 -2.03 -21.79
C GLN A 142 6.46 -1.38 -21.96
N PHE A 143 5.59 -1.48 -20.96
CA PHE A 143 4.26 -0.88 -21.01
C PHE A 143 4.32 0.64 -21.18
N VAL A 144 5.17 1.33 -20.41
CA VAL A 144 5.27 2.80 -20.49
C VAL A 144 5.80 3.25 -21.85
N LEU A 145 6.78 2.55 -22.42
CA LEU A 145 7.36 2.87 -23.72
C LEU A 145 6.38 2.60 -24.88
N GLU A 146 5.64 1.50 -24.82
CA GLU A 146 4.70 1.11 -25.89
C GLU A 146 3.37 1.88 -25.82
N GLN A 147 2.85 2.12 -24.60
CA GLN A 147 1.50 2.62 -24.40
C GLN A 147 1.46 4.13 -24.08
N THR A 148 2.62 4.73 -23.78
CA THR A 148 2.80 6.14 -23.40
C THR A 148 1.67 6.65 -22.49
N PRO A 149 1.43 6.02 -21.33
CA PRO A 149 0.26 6.30 -20.51
C PRO A 149 0.40 7.64 -19.77
N ILE A 150 -0.75 8.23 -19.44
CA ILE A 150 -0.83 9.26 -18.40
C ILE A 150 -0.63 8.57 -17.06
N ALA A 151 0.58 8.68 -16.51
CA ALA A 151 0.92 8.10 -15.23
C ALA A 151 0.57 9.05 -14.08
N ILE A 152 -0.28 8.59 -13.17
CA ILE A 152 -0.77 9.35 -12.02
C ILE A 152 -0.35 8.63 -10.74
N ASP A 153 0.43 9.33 -9.92
CA ASP A 153 0.88 8.86 -8.63
C ASP A 153 -0.03 9.41 -7.51
N LEU A 154 -0.73 8.50 -6.85
CA LEU A 154 -1.71 8.75 -5.79
C LEU A 154 -1.09 8.79 -4.39
N ARG A 155 0.22 8.58 -4.27
CA ARG A 155 0.92 8.62 -2.98
C ARG A 155 0.89 10.03 -2.40
N ASP A 156 1.13 10.13 -1.09
CA ASP A 156 1.24 11.45 -0.47
C ASP A 156 2.45 12.22 -1.04
N PRO A 157 2.38 13.56 -1.11
CA PRO A 157 3.44 14.36 -1.72
C PRO A 157 4.79 14.26 -1.03
N ILE A 158 4.83 13.91 0.26
CA ILE A 158 6.08 13.72 0.99
C ILE A 158 6.78 12.45 0.53
N SER A 159 6.07 11.32 0.50
CA SER A 159 6.60 10.06 -0.04
C SER A 159 7.01 10.20 -1.51
N TYR A 160 6.20 10.92 -2.29
CA TYR A 160 6.49 11.22 -3.69
C TYR A 160 7.77 12.06 -3.86
N ALA A 161 7.94 13.12 -3.06
CA ALA A 161 9.12 13.97 -3.12
C ALA A 161 10.42 13.23 -2.77
N LYS A 162 10.35 12.26 -1.83
CA LYS A 162 11.50 11.43 -1.45
C LYS A 162 11.90 10.43 -2.54
N ALA A 163 10.92 9.82 -3.20
CA ALA A 163 11.14 8.84 -4.24
C ALA A 163 9.95 8.80 -5.21
N ASN A 164 10.18 9.15 -6.47
CA ASN A 164 9.18 9.08 -7.53
C ASN A 164 9.74 8.54 -8.84
N LEU A 165 8.82 8.17 -9.73
CA LEU A 165 9.14 7.98 -11.13
C LEU A 165 9.08 9.33 -11.85
N ARG A 166 10.18 9.70 -12.51
CA ARG A 166 10.26 10.97 -13.25
C ARG A 166 9.18 11.02 -14.35
N GLY A 167 8.49 12.15 -14.44
CA GLY A 167 7.43 12.38 -15.46
C GLY A 167 6.03 11.91 -15.05
N THR A 168 5.86 11.42 -13.82
CA THR A 168 4.54 11.13 -13.26
C THR A 168 3.88 12.39 -12.68
N ASN A 169 2.56 12.41 -12.62
CA ASN A 169 1.80 13.48 -11.96
C ASN A 169 1.36 13.04 -10.57
N ASN A 170 1.80 13.73 -9.51
CA ASN A 170 1.33 13.42 -8.15
C ASN A 170 -0.01 14.12 -7.88
N LEU A 171 -1.09 13.34 -7.83
CA LEU A 171 -2.46 13.85 -7.66
C LEU A 171 -3.24 13.01 -6.66
N SER A 172 -4.03 13.65 -5.81
CA SER A 172 -4.86 12.95 -4.85
C SER A 172 -6.06 12.29 -5.55
N GLN A 173 -6.60 11.25 -4.93
CA GLN A 173 -7.84 10.63 -5.42
C GLN A 173 -9.01 11.63 -5.46
N ASN A 174 -9.06 12.59 -4.52
CA ASN A 174 -10.13 13.57 -4.46
C ASN A 174 -10.00 14.59 -5.59
N VAL A 175 -8.78 15.09 -5.84
CA VAL A 175 -8.50 15.99 -6.96
C VAL A 175 -8.88 15.32 -8.29
N LEU A 176 -8.56 14.03 -8.46
CA LEU A 176 -8.98 13.28 -9.65
C LEU A 176 -10.50 13.20 -9.79
N ARG A 177 -11.22 12.95 -8.69
CA ARG A 177 -12.68 12.86 -8.67
C ARG A 177 -13.34 14.18 -9.09
N GLU A 178 -12.80 15.30 -8.62
CA GLU A 178 -13.34 16.64 -8.88
C GLU A 178 -13.02 17.16 -10.28
N ASN A 179 -12.02 16.58 -10.96
CA ASN A 179 -11.51 17.05 -12.25
C ASN A 179 -11.57 15.96 -13.34
N LEU A 180 -12.52 15.03 -13.26
CA LEU A 180 -12.65 13.91 -14.21
C LEU A 180 -12.85 14.37 -15.65
N ASP A 181 -13.57 15.47 -15.84
CA ASP A 181 -13.84 16.14 -17.12
C ASP A 181 -12.57 16.66 -17.82
N ARG A 182 -11.49 16.89 -17.06
CA ARG A 182 -10.20 17.38 -17.58
C ARG A 182 -9.27 16.25 -18.03
N ILE A 183 -9.60 14.99 -17.73
CA ILE A 183 -8.75 13.83 -18.07
C ILE A 183 -9.20 13.26 -19.43
N PRO A 184 -8.31 13.14 -20.42
CA PRO A 184 -8.68 12.65 -21.74
C PRO A 184 -9.00 11.14 -21.69
N LYS A 185 -10.24 10.77 -22.00
CA LYS A 185 -10.75 9.38 -21.91
C LYS A 185 -10.08 8.39 -22.86
N GLU A 186 -9.54 8.88 -23.98
CA GLU A 186 -8.95 8.03 -25.03
C GLU A 186 -7.55 7.51 -24.70
N HIS A 187 -6.88 8.12 -23.71
CA HIS A 187 -5.52 7.81 -23.33
C HIS A 187 -5.45 6.67 -22.31
N ASN A 188 -4.37 5.89 -22.37
CA ASN A 188 -4.06 4.92 -21.33
C ASN A 188 -3.75 5.67 -20.02
N ILE A 189 -4.40 5.31 -18.92
CA ILE A 189 -4.14 5.86 -17.59
C ILE A 189 -3.48 4.79 -16.74
N LEU A 190 -2.33 5.12 -16.15
CA LEU A 190 -1.61 4.24 -15.25
C LEU A 190 -1.59 4.82 -13.84
N LEU A 191 -2.19 4.11 -12.89
CA LEU A 191 -2.28 4.51 -11.50
C LEU A 191 -1.18 3.86 -10.67
N ILE A 192 -0.49 4.69 -9.89
CA ILE A 192 0.57 4.28 -8.97
C ILE A 192 0.14 4.69 -7.57
N SER A 193 0.16 3.76 -6.61
CA SER A 193 0.02 4.06 -5.18
C SER A 193 1.08 3.29 -4.40
N ASP A 194 1.09 3.36 -3.07
CA ASP A 194 2.14 2.71 -2.26
C ASP A 194 2.21 1.19 -2.50
N ASP A 195 1.08 0.49 -2.36
CA ASP A 195 0.96 -0.97 -2.43
C ASP A 195 -0.09 -1.46 -3.45
N GLY A 196 -0.61 -0.54 -4.28
CA GLY A 196 -1.65 -0.80 -5.27
C GLY A 196 -3.10 -0.70 -4.76
N GLN A 197 -3.36 -0.58 -3.46
CA GLN A 197 -4.74 -0.55 -2.93
C GLN A 197 -5.49 0.74 -3.32
N LYS A 198 -4.91 1.91 -3.07
CA LYS A 198 -5.51 3.19 -3.49
C LYS A 198 -5.66 3.26 -5.02
N GLY A 199 -4.67 2.72 -5.74
CA GLY A 199 -4.72 2.59 -7.20
C GLY A 199 -5.92 1.76 -7.68
N HIS A 200 -6.25 0.65 -7.02
CA HIS A 200 -7.46 -0.12 -7.32
C HIS A 200 -8.74 0.70 -7.11
N VAL A 201 -8.86 1.42 -6.00
CA VAL A 201 -10.06 2.23 -5.71
C VAL A 201 -10.22 3.36 -6.74
N ALA A 202 -9.14 4.07 -7.06
CA ALA A 202 -9.15 5.11 -8.09
C ALA A 202 -9.43 4.52 -9.49
N LEU A 203 -8.93 3.32 -9.81
CA LEU A 203 -9.24 2.62 -11.05
C LEU A 203 -10.74 2.35 -11.15
N ARG A 204 -11.37 1.84 -10.08
CA ARG A 204 -12.81 1.56 -10.05
C ARG A 204 -13.63 2.83 -10.22
N MET A 205 -13.20 3.93 -9.60
CA MET A 205 -13.81 5.25 -9.76
C MET A 205 -13.73 5.72 -11.22
N LEU A 206 -12.57 5.65 -11.85
CA LEU A 206 -12.38 6.05 -13.25
C LEU A 206 -13.19 5.17 -14.21
N LYS A 207 -13.16 3.84 -14.04
CA LYS A 207 -14.00 2.93 -14.83
C LYS A 207 -15.49 3.25 -14.68
N GLY A 208 -15.95 3.56 -13.48
CA GLY A 208 -17.33 4.00 -13.24
C GLY A 208 -17.70 5.31 -13.93
N ALA A 209 -16.73 6.18 -14.18
CA ALA A 209 -16.90 7.44 -14.92
C ALA A 209 -16.74 7.30 -16.45
N GLY A 210 -16.60 6.07 -16.96
CA GLY A 210 -16.49 5.76 -18.38
C GLY A 210 -15.06 5.91 -18.95
N PHE A 211 -14.03 5.71 -18.12
CA PHE A 211 -12.66 5.53 -18.61
C PHE A 211 -12.37 4.03 -18.78
N ASP A 212 -12.16 3.60 -20.03
CA ASP A 212 -11.99 2.18 -20.33
C ASP A 212 -10.54 1.69 -20.15
N LYS A 213 -9.57 2.54 -20.50
CA LYS A 213 -8.14 2.22 -20.56
C LYS A 213 -7.41 2.62 -19.28
N VAL A 214 -7.81 2.04 -18.15
CA VAL A 214 -7.23 2.34 -16.83
C VAL A 214 -6.54 1.11 -16.27
N TYR A 215 -5.28 1.27 -15.87
CA TYR A 215 -4.39 0.23 -15.38
C TYR A 215 -3.84 0.61 -14.01
N ASN A 216 -3.76 -0.36 -13.11
CA ASN A 216 -3.12 -0.21 -11.79
C ASN A 216 -1.72 -0.84 -11.81
N LEU A 217 -0.77 -0.26 -11.08
CA LEU A 217 0.50 -0.91 -10.84
C LEU A 217 0.36 -1.96 -9.72
N SER A 218 0.49 -3.25 -10.07
CA SER A 218 0.40 -4.35 -9.11
C SER A 218 1.51 -4.24 -8.06
N GLY A 219 1.13 -4.28 -6.78
CA GLY A 219 2.04 -4.03 -5.66
C GLY A 219 2.54 -2.57 -5.54
N GLY A 220 2.07 -1.65 -6.39
CA GLY A 220 2.36 -0.22 -6.29
C GLY A 220 3.85 0.13 -6.39
N TYR A 221 4.20 1.30 -5.85
CA TYR A 221 5.55 1.83 -5.85
C TYR A 221 6.54 0.95 -5.08
N ILE A 222 6.09 0.23 -4.04
CA ILE A 222 6.93 -0.73 -3.32
C ILE A 222 7.46 -1.81 -4.27
N SER A 223 6.60 -2.37 -5.13
CA SER A 223 7.03 -3.35 -6.12
C SER A 223 7.93 -2.72 -7.20
N LEU A 224 7.62 -1.50 -7.65
CA LEU A 224 8.42 -0.79 -8.64
C LEU A 224 9.83 -0.51 -8.15
N GLU A 225 9.97 0.06 -6.96
CA GLU A 225 11.23 0.41 -6.34
C GLU A 225 12.07 -0.85 -6.10
N ARG A 226 11.47 -1.94 -5.61
CA ARG A 226 12.17 -3.20 -5.38
C ARG A 226 12.66 -3.82 -6.68
N HIS A 227 11.88 -3.74 -7.75
CA HIS A 227 12.31 -4.18 -9.07
C HIS A 227 13.48 -3.34 -9.57
N ALA A 228 13.40 -2.00 -9.46
CA ALA A 228 14.49 -1.10 -9.82
C ALA A 228 15.79 -1.38 -9.04
N ARG A 229 15.70 -1.77 -7.77
CA ARG A 229 16.86 -2.13 -6.94
C ARG A 229 17.47 -3.48 -7.32
N ALA A 230 16.64 -4.46 -7.64
CA ALA A 230 17.06 -5.84 -7.83
C ALA A 230 17.51 -6.13 -9.28
N VAL A 231 16.82 -5.54 -10.25
CA VAL A 231 17.00 -5.80 -11.69
C VAL A 231 17.40 -4.51 -12.42
N GLY A 232 16.75 -3.39 -12.08
CA GLY A 232 16.94 -2.12 -12.79
C GLY A 232 15.96 -1.95 -13.96
N PHE A 233 16.09 -0.80 -14.62
CA PHE A 233 15.35 -0.40 -15.82
C PHE A 233 16.35 0.17 -16.82
N GLU A 234 16.18 -0.11 -18.12
CA GLU A 234 17.13 0.30 -19.15
C GLU A 234 16.93 1.76 -19.60
N HIS A 235 15.68 2.20 -19.61
CA HIS A 235 15.22 3.47 -20.18
C HIS A 235 14.49 4.36 -19.16
N LEU A 236 14.09 3.82 -18.01
CA LEU A 236 13.40 4.55 -16.95
C LEU A 236 14.27 4.80 -15.73
N SER A 237 14.11 6.00 -15.14
CA SER A 237 14.75 6.37 -13.87
C SER A 237 13.72 6.38 -12.76
N VAL A 238 13.75 5.36 -11.91
CA VAL A 238 12.92 5.26 -10.70
C VAL A 238 13.69 5.79 -9.49
N GLY A 239 13.16 6.80 -8.83
CA GLY A 239 13.69 7.31 -7.58
C GLY A 239 13.63 6.25 -6.47
N LEU A 240 14.71 6.11 -5.71
CA LEU A 240 14.81 5.11 -4.66
C LEU A 240 14.78 5.80 -3.30
N PHE A 241 14.09 5.20 -2.32
CA PHE A 241 14.15 5.74 -0.96
C PHE A 241 15.59 5.63 -0.41
N PRO A 242 16.02 6.52 0.49
CA PRO A 242 17.30 6.37 1.17
C PRO A 242 17.37 5.04 1.92
N THR A 243 18.51 4.35 1.86
CA THR A 243 18.74 3.11 2.62
C THR A 243 19.68 3.36 3.78
N GLU A 244 19.26 2.98 4.98
CA GLU A 244 20.15 2.92 6.14
C GLU A 244 21.10 1.73 6.01
N ARG A 245 22.40 1.99 6.14
CA ARG A 245 23.42 0.95 6.10
C ARG A 245 23.54 0.36 7.51
N LYS A 246 23.06 -0.88 7.71
CA LYS A 246 23.22 -1.60 8.97
C LYS A 246 24.50 -2.44 8.97
N THR A 247 25.28 -2.39 10.05
CA THR A 247 26.47 -3.24 10.25
C THR A 247 26.12 -4.46 11.11
N VAL A 248 26.81 -5.59 10.90
CA VAL A 248 26.51 -6.87 11.56
C VAL A 248 26.86 -6.87 13.06
N ASN A 249 27.67 -5.91 13.53
CA ASN A 249 28.24 -5.89 14.88
C ASN A 249 27.54 -4.94 15.86
N GLU A 250 26.53 -4.18 15.43
CA GLU A 250 25.73 -3.37 16.36
C GLU A 250 24.72 -4.29 17.05
N ARG A 251 25.11 -4.82 18.22
CA ARG A 251 24.15 -5.31 19.21
C ARG A 251 23.15 -4.18 19.45
N LYS A 252 21.86 -4.46 19.29
CA LYS A 252 20.81 -3.57 19.77
C LYS A 252 20.96 -3.49 21.29
N GLU A 253 21.69 -2.50 21.78
CA GLU A 253 21.38 -1.93 23.09
C GLU A 253 19.99 -1.32 22.95
N ASP A 254 19.10 -1.69 23.87
CA ASP A 254 17.74 -1.18 23.93
C ASP A 254 17.80 0.35 23.96
N ALA A 255 17.46 0.97 22.83
CA ALA A 255 17.20 2.40 22.74
C ALA A 255 15.84 2.69 23.38
N SER A 256 15.74 2.44 24.69
CA SER A 256 14.75 3.03 25.56
C SER A 256 15.40 4.19 26.30
N GLU A 257 15.76 5.26 25.58
CA GLU A 257 16.14 6.52 26.22
C GLU A 257 15.95 7.69 25.24
N GLY A 258 15.03 8.59 25.61
CA GLY A 258 15.02 9.97 25.15
C GLY A 258 14.34 10.27 23.81
N LEU A 259 13.02 10.07 23.69
CA LEU A 259 12.24 10.96 22.82
C LEU A 259 12.20 12.34 23.49
N GLY A 260 13.21 13.14 23.19
CA GLY A 260 13.21 14.56 23.49
C GLY A 260 11.95 15.18 22.89
N THR A 261 11.12 15.75 23.75
CA THR A 261 10.07 16.68 23.37
C THR A 261 10.71 17.94 22.79
N GLU A 262 11.10 17.92 21.52
CA GLU A 262 11.28 19.16 20.77
C GLU A 262 9.90 19.69 20.41
N SER A 263 9.41 20.50 21.33
CA SER A 263 8.25 21.36 21.21
C SER A 263 8.47 22.41 20.12
N ALA A 264 7.36 22.74 19.46
CA ALA A 264 7.07 24.00 18.78
C ALA A 264 7.76 24.27 17.43
N CYS A 265 7.09 23.87 16.35
CA CYS A 265 6.97 24.78 15.20
C CYS A 265 5.96 25.85 15.62
N GLU A 266 6.37 27.12 15.65
CA GLU A 266 5.53 28.26 16.01
C GLU A 266 4.18 28.19 15.26
N ALA A 267 3.09 28.09 16.02
CA ALA A 267 1.76 28.32 15.48
C ALA A 267 1.65 29.83 15.25
N ASP A 268 1.33 30.24 14.02
CA ASP A 268 0.86 31.60 13.76
C ASP A 268 -0.27 31.90 14.76
N GLU A 269 -0.09 32.93 15.61
CA GLU A 269 -1.03 33.29 16.70
C GLU A 269 -2.44 33.69 16.19
N HIS A 270 -2.65 33.75 14.88
CA HIS A 270 -3.91 34.14 14.24
C HIS A 270 -4.45 33.16 13.18
N GLY A 271 -3.89 31.94 13.08
CA GLY A 271 -4.33 30.91 12.11
C GLY A 271 -5.16 29.77 12.70
N PRO A 272 -5.87 29.00 11.84
CA PRO A 272 -6.59 27.79 12.27
C PRO A 272 -5.61 26.75 12.83
N LEU A 273 -6.02 26.05 13.89
CA LEU A 273 -5.21 25.01 14.51
C LEU A 273 -5.25 23.73 13.66
N ILE A 274 -4.10 23.32 13.13
CA ILE A 274 -3.99 22.19 12.22
C ILE A 274 -3.65 20.92 13.00
N LEU A 275 -4.55 19.94 12.99
CA LEU A 275 -4.40 18.67 13.69
C LEU A 275 -4.09 17.52 12.74
N ASP A 276 -2.98 16.83 13.00
CA ASP A 276 -2.64 15.57 12.36
C ASP A 276 -3.02 14.41 13.28
N VAL A 277 -4.06 13.65 12.90
CA VAL A 277 -4.52 12.48 13.67
C VAL A 277 -3.90 11.14 13.25
N ARG A 278 -2.77 11.20 12.54
CA ARG A 278 -1.96 10.03 12.24
C ARG A 278 -1.15 9.59 13.47
N THR A 279 -0.56 8.41 13.39
CA THR A 279 0.35 7.92 14.42
C THR A 279 1.61 8.80 14.48
N PRO A 280 2.31 8.88 15.64
CA PRO A 280 3.55 9.64 15.75
C PRO A 280 4.61 9.22 14.73
N MET A 281 4.66 7.92 14.38
CA MET A 281 5.58 7.42 13.37
C MET A 281 5.22 7.91 11.95
N GLU A 282 3.93 7.99 11.61
CA GLU A 282 3.49 8.63 10.36
C GLU A 282 3.82 10.13 10.31
N PHE A 283 3.70 10.82 11.45
CA PHE A 283 4.01 12.25 11.56
C PHE A 283 5.51 12.52 11.42
N ALA A 284 6.36 11.72 12.08
CA ALA A 284 7.82 11.82 12.00
C ALA A 284 8.37 11.57 10.59
N MET A 285 7.67 10.78 9.77
CA MET A 285 8.01 10.62 8.34
C MET A 285 7.75 11.88 7.51
N GLY A 286 7.01 12.85 8.05
CA GLY A 286 6.68 14.14 7.45
C GLY A 286 5.19 14.47 7.62
N ALA A 287 4.89 15.76 7.80
CA ALA A 287 3.54 16.27 8.08
C ALA A 287 3.28 17.60 7.37
N TYR A 288 2.02 18.05 7.40
CA TYR A 288 1.67 19.39 6.94
C TYR A 288 2.39 20.42 7.84
N PRO A 289 3.10 21.42 7.27
CA PRO A 289 3.85 22.37 8.10
C PRO A 289 2.95 23.16 9.05
N GLY A 290 3.39 23.27 10.32
CA GLY A 290 2.60 23.88 11.40
C GLY A 290 1.55 22.95 12.04
N ALA A 291 1.43 21.69 11.59
CA ALA A 291 0.49 20.74 12.19
C ALA A 291 0.98 20.20 13.53
N ILE A 292 0.04 19.98 14.45
CA ILE A 292 0.26 19.34 15.75
C ILE A 292 -0.19 17.88 15.64
N ASN A 293 0.67 16.93 16.01
CA ASN A 293 0.29 15.53 16.05
C ASN A 293 -0.53 15.20 17.29
N VAL A 294 -1.79 14.83 17.09
CA VAL A 294 -2.68 14.32 18.13
C VAL A 294 -3.33 13.07 17.58
N GLY A 295 -2.75 11.91 17.89
CA GLY A 295 -3.25 10.62 17.42
C GLY A 295 -4.75 10.46 17.70
N LEU A 296 -5.47 9.77 16.81
CA LEU A 296 -6.94 9.63 16.94
C LEU A 296 -7.36 9.05 18.30
N ASP A 297 -6.57 8.15 18.87
CA ASP A 297 -6.84 7.51 20.16
C ASP A 297 -6.70 8.48 21.34
N SER A 298 -5.78 9.46 21.25
CA SER A 298 -5.58 10.49 22.28
C SER A 298 -6.35 11.79 22.00
N LEU A 299 -7.07 11.86 20.88
CA LEU A 299 -7.79 13.08 20.47
C LEU A 299 -8.89 13.48 21.47
N ALA A 300 -9.54 12.51 22.13
CA ALA A 300 -10.55 12.80 23.15
C ALA A 300 -9.95 13.43 24.41
N GLU A 301 -8.76 12.98 24.84
CA GLU A 301 -8.06 13.54 26.00
C GLU A 301 -7.53 14.94 25.68
N TRP A 302 -6.90 15.09 24.51
CA TRP A 302 -6.45 16.39 24.01
C TRP A 302 -7.62 17.38 23.87
N ALA A 303 -8.77 16.93 23.38
CA ALA A 303 -9.94 17.78 23.23
C ALA A 303 -10.45 18.35 24.57
N GLN A 304 -10.17 17.70 25.70
CA GLN A 304 -10.54 18.21 27.03
C GLN A 304 -9.61 19.32 27.52
N THR A 305 -8.37 19.39 27.03
CA THR A 305 -7.40 20.42 27.46
C THR A 305 -7.65 21.78 26.81
N ILE A 306 -8.45 21.83 25.74
CA ILE A 306 -8.79 23.07 25.04
C ILE A 306 -10.03 23.72 25.66
N GLU A 307 -9.88 24.89 26.26
CA GLU A 307 -10.99 25.66 26.84
C GLU A 307 -11.86 26.32 25.76
N ASP A 308 -11.23 26.91 24.73
CA ASP A 308 -11.94 27.57 23.63
C ASP A 308 -12.44 26.57 22.58
N LYS A 309 -13.72 26.21 22.68
CA LYS A 309 -14.40 25.33 21.72
C LYS A 309 -14.80 26.01 20.40
N ASN A 310 -14.65 27.32 20.28
CA ASN A 310 -14.93 28.06 19.06
C ASN A 310 -13.71 28.26 18.16
N ARG A 311 -12.52 27.86 18.64
CA ARG A 311 -11.28 27.93 17.87
C ARG A 311 -11.42 27.15 16.56
N GLU A 312 -10.95 27.76 15.47
CA GLU A 312 -10.86 27.09 14.16
C GLU A 312 -9.91 25.91 14.23
N ILE A 313 -10.40 24.72 13.89
CA ILE A 313 -9.63 23.48 13.86
C ILE A 313 -9.75 22.85 12.47
N LEU A 314 -8.60 22.65 11.83
CA LEU A 314 -8.48 21.90 10.59
C LEU A 314 -7.86 20.53 10.89
N ILE A 315 -8.66 19.47 10.82
CA ILE A 315 -8.23 18.10 11.16
C ILE A 315 -7.99 17.27 9.90
N TYR A 316 -6.84 16.60 9.79
CA TYR A 316 -6.51 15.74 8.66
C TYR A 316 -5.83 14.43 9.10
N CYS A 317 -5.79 13.45 8.19
CA CYS A 317 -5.04 12.21 8.41
C CYS A 317 -4.39 11.71 7.12
N ALA A 318 -3.98 10.45 7.01
CA ALA A 318 -3.34 9.95 5.78
C ALA A 318 -4.30 9.94 4.56
N SER A 319 -5.58 9.59 4.74
CA SER A 319 -6.54 9.35 3.66
C SER A 319 -7.91 10.00 3.84
N GLY A 320 -8.13 10.75 4.93
CA GLY A 320 -9.41 11.39 5.27
C GLY A 320 -10.36 10.57 6.14
N ALA A 321 -10.17 9.26 6.30
CA ALA A 321 -11.09 8.42 7.09
C ALA A 321 -11.01 8.72 8.61
N ARG A 322 -9.79 8.70 9.17
CA ARG A 322 -9.56 9.00 10.60
C ARG A 322 -9.95 10.44 10.97
N SER A 323 -9.66 11.41 10.10
CA SER A 323 -10.05 12.82 10.34
C SER A 323 -11.55 13.02 10.25
N SER A 324 -12.25 12.29 9.38
CA SER A 324 -13.73 12.31 9.34
C SER A 324 -14.34 11.84 10.65
N TYR A 325 -13.77 10.79 11.27
CA TYR A 325 -14.20 10.33 12.59
C TYR A 325 -13.82 11.32 13.69
N GLY A 326 -12.57 11.81 13.69
CA GLY A 326 -12.10 12.80 14.65
C GLY A 326 -12.92 14.11 14.62
N MET A 327 -13.27 14.62 13.44
CA MET A 327 -14.16 15.78 13.30
C MET A 327 -15.52 15.55 13.96
N ARG A 328 -16.14 14.37 13.75
CA ARG A 328 -17.42 14.04 14.40
C ARG A 328 -17.28 13.99 15.91
N MET A 329 -16.19 13.43 16.42
CA MET A 329 -15.91 13.37 17.85
C MET A 329 -15.76 14.78 18.44
N LEU A 330 -14.94 15.64 17.81
CA LEU A 330 -14.77 17.03 18.26
C LEU A 330 -16.10 17.80 18.25
N LYS A 331 -16.91 17.65 17.20
CA LYS A 331 -18.26 18.27 17.16
C LYS A 331 -19.19 17.77 18.27
N GLN A 332 -19.15 16.48 18.59
CA GLN A 332 -19.90 15.91 19.72
C GLN A 332 -19.43 16.45 21.09
N MET A 333 -18.13 16.78 21.20
CA MET A 333 -17.54 17.37 22.39
C MET A 333 -17.72 18.90 22.48
N GLY A 334 -18.51 19.49 21.59
CA GLY A 334 -18.90 20.89 21.63
C GLY A 334 -18.03 21.85 20.81
N PHE A 335 -17.07 21.34 20.03
CA PHE A 335 -16.32 22.20 19.11
C PHE A 335 -17.20 22.61 17.92
N THR A 336 -17.32 23.92 17.69
CA THR A 336 -18.25 24.47 16.69
C THR A 336 -17.58 24.66 15.33
N ASN A 337 -16.29 24.97 15.30
CA ASN A 337 -15.56 25.35 14.10
C ASN A 337 -14.48 24.32 13.72
N VAL A 338 -14.94 23.11 13.36
CA VAL A 338 -14.07 22.00 12.94
C VAL A 338 -14.29 21.66 11.46
N GLU A 339 -13.25 21.83 10.67
CA GLU A 339 -13.20 21.48 9.25
C GLU A 339 -12.37 20.20 9.04
N ASN A 340 -12.87 19.30 8.20
CA ASN A 340 -12.12 18.12 7.78
C ASN A 340 -11.25 18.45 6.57
N GLY A 341 -9.94 18.48 6.78
CA GLY A 341 -8.93 18.70 5.75
C GLY A 341 -8.70 17.51 4.81
N GLY A 342 -9.31 16.35 5.09
CA GLY A 342 -9.18 15.15 4.27
C GLY A 342 -7.85 14.41 4.50
N GLY A 343 -7.22 13.96 3.41
CA GLY A 343 -5.92 13.31 3.46
C GLY A 343 -4.77 14.32 3.48
N LEU A 344 -3.58 13.88 3.91
CA LEU A 344 -2.34 14.67 3.85
C LEU A 344 -2.08 15.20 2.44
N HIS A 345 -2.40 14.41 1.42
CA HIS A 345 -2.30 14.85 0.03
C HIS A 345 -3.20 16.06 -0.25
N ASP A 346 -4.47 16.00 0.14
CA ASP A 346 -5.42 17.10 -0.08
C ASP A 346 -4.98 18.36 0.67
N MET A 347 -4.51 18.19 1.92
CA MET A 347 -3.95 19.28 2.71
C MET A 347 -2.79 19.96 2.00
N MET A 348 -1.82 19.20 1.49
CA MET A 348 -0.67 19.75 0.80
C MET A 348 -1.01 20.37 -0.55
N ALA A 349 -2.13 19.97 -1.18
CA ALA A 349 -2.62 20.56 -2.42
C ALA A 349 -3.34 21.91 -2.22
N ARG A 350 -3.71 22.28 -0.99
CA ARG A 350 -4.32 23.59 -0.66
C ARG A 350 -3.32 24.76 -0.61
N ARG A 351 -2.04 24.51 -0.93
CA ARG A 351 -0.95 25.49 -0.86
C ARG A 351 -0.90 26.44 -2.04
#